data_AF-A0AA40KUR2-F1
#
_entry.id   AF-A0AA40KUR2-F1
#
_cell.length_a   1.000
_cell.length_b   1.000
_cell.length_c   1.000
_cell.angle_alpha   90.00
_cell.angle_beta   90.00
_cell.angle_gamma   90.00
#
_symmetry.space_group_name_H-M   'P 1'
#
loop_
_entity.id
_entity.type
_entity.pdbx_description
1 polymer ?
#
loop_
_entity_poly.entity_id
_entity_poly.type
_entity_poly.pdbx_seq_one_letter_code
_entity_poly.pdbx_strand_id
1 'polypeptide(L)'
;MALNAQYEVIGKGFVQQYYAMFDDPAQRPNLINMYNTESSFMTFEGLQIQGAIKIMEKLTADEDPPHAFSQIFVLKPLGNSFFCQHDIFRLGIHDSA
;
A
#
# COMPACT_ATOMS: atom_id res chain seq x y z
N MET A 1 -2.53 -24.82 -4.29
CA MET A 1 -1.88 -23.80 -3.44
C MET A 1 -2.46 -23.93 -2.04
N ALA A 2 -1.62 -23.97 -1.01
CA ALA A 2 -2.08 -24.01 0.39
C ALA A 2 -2.20 -22.59 0.94
N LEU A 3 -3.29 -22.30 1.65
CA LEU A 3 -3.51 -21.02 2.32
C LEU A 3 -2.56 -20.90 3.53
N ASN A 4 -1.97 -19.72 3.74
CA ASN A 4 -1.23 -19.46 4.97
C ASN A 4 -2.21 -19.35 6.14
N ALA A 5 -2.13 -20.24 7.14
CA ALA A 5 -3.04 -20.25 8.28
C ALA A 5 -3.02 -18.96 9.13
N GLN A 6 -1.96 -18.15 9.04
CA GLN A 6 -1.80 -16.88 9.76
C GLN A 6 -2.26 -15.67 8.93
N TYR A 7 -2.96 -15.86 7.81
CA TYR A 7 -3.36 -14.80 6.88
C TYR A 7 -4.04 -13.60 7.55
N GLU A 8 -4.91 -13.86 8.53
CA GLU A 8 -5.66 -12.79 9.22
C GLU A 8 -4.74 -11.92 10.08
N VAL A 9 -3.85 -12.55 10.86
CA VAL A 9 -2.89 -11.84 11.73
C VAL A 9 -1.90 -11.04 10.87
N ILE A 10 -1.40 -11.65 9.79
CA ILE A 10 -0.48 -10.99 8.85
C ILE A 10 -1.16 -9.80 8.18
N GLY A 11 -2.37 -9.99 7.65
CA GLY A 11 -3.12 -8.94 6.95
C GLY A 11 -3.46 -7.77 7.86
N LYS A 12 -3.99 -8.04 9.06
CA LYS A 12 -4.30 -6.98 10.05
C LYS A 12 -3.05 -6.24 10.51
N GLY A 13 -1.98 -6.96 10.82
CA GLY A 13 -0.71 -6.37 11.24
C GLY A 13 -0.09 -5.48 10.16
N PHE A 14 -0.10 -5.94 8.91
CA PHE A 14 0.38 -5.16 7.77
C PHE A 14 -0.40 -3.84 7.61
N VAL A 15 -1.74 -3.91 7.60
CA VAL A 15 -2.60 -2.73 7.44
C VAL A 15 -2.36 -1.73 8.57
N GLN A 16 -2.29 -2.21 9.82
CA GLN A 16 -2.03 -1.33 10.97
C GLN A 16 -0.68 -0.63 10.85
N GLN A 17 0.38 -1.36 10.48
CA GLN A 17 1.71 -0.79 10.30
C GLN A 17 1.78 0.19 9.14
N TYR A 18 1.15 -0.15 8.01
CA TYR A 18 1.10 0.68 6.82
C TYR A 18 0.51 2.06 7.11
N TYR A 19 -0.70 2.11 7.69
CA TYR A 19 -1.34 3.40 7.97
C TYR A 19 -0.69 4.15 9.13
N ALA A 20 -0.13 3.46 10.13
CA ALA A 20 0.66 4.13 11.17
C ALA A 20 1.87 4.90 10.59
N MET A 21 2.52 4.34 9.56
CA MET A 21 3.59 5.04 8.85
C MET A 21 3.06 6.09 7.88
N PHE A 22 1.95 5.81 7.19
CA PHE A 22 1.35 6.73 6.22
C PHE A 22 0.84 8.02 6.87
N ASP A 23 0.23 7.94 8.05
CA ASP A 23 -0.40 9.07 8.72
C ASP A 23 0.61 10.00 9.41
N ASP A 24 1.77 9.48 9.85
CA ASP A 24 2.84 10.26 10.48
C ASP A 24 3.87 10.72 9.42
N PRO A 25 3.98 12.03 9.12
CA PRO A 25 4.95 12.55 8.16
C PRO A 25 6.41 12.20 8.49
N ALA A 26 6.76 12.00 9.77
CA ALA A 26 8.11 11.60 10.18
C ALA A 26 8.39 10.12 9.89
N GLN A 27 7.35 9.28 9.83
CA GLN A 27 7.46 7.84 9.55
C GLN A 27 7.16 7.49 8.10
N ARG A 28 6.45 8.34 7.35
CA ARG A 28 6.08 8.11 5.95
C ARG A 28 7.25 7.67 5.05
N PRO A 29 8.48 8.23 5.17
CA PRO A 29 9.61 7.75 4.37
C PRO A 29 9.92 6.25 4.56
N ASN A 30 9.54 5.66 5.69
CA ASN A 30 9.76 4.24 5.99
C ASN A 30 8.81 3.30 5.21
N LEU A 31 7.75 3.82 4.59
CA LEU A 31 6.86 3.03 3.72
C LEU A 31 7.61 2.38 2.56
N ILE A 32 8.74 2.95 2.13
CA ILE A 32 9.57 2.37 1.07
C ILE A 32 9.97 0.92 1.39
N ASN A 33 10.14 0.58 2.68
CA ASN A 33 10.51 -0.75 3.15
C ASN A 33 9.35 -1.77 3.06
N MET A 34 8.12 -1.31 2.85
CA MET A 34 6.95 -2.17 2.66
C MET A 34 6.86 -2.70 1.22
N TYR A 35 7.64 -2.14 0.29
CA TYR A 35 7.62 -2.48 -1.13
C TYR A 35 8.98 -3.03 -1.57
N ASN A 36 8.97 -3.90 -2.57
CA ASN A 36 10.18 -4.29 -3.27
C ASN A 36 10.62 -3.18 -4.22
N THR A 37 11.94 -3.01 -4.37
CA THR A 37 12.54 -1.94 -5.18
C THR A 37 12.14 -1.98 -6.65
N GLU A 38 11.92 -3.17 -7.21
CA GLU A 38 11.68 -3.36 -8.66
C GLU A 38 10.38 -4.09 -8.96
N SER A 39 9.98 -5.04 -8.10
CA SER A 39 8.89 -5.96 -8.40
C SER A 39 7.55 -5.53 -7.84
N SER A 40 7.46 -4.50 -6.99
CA SER A 40 6.18 -4.02 -6.47
C SER A 40 5.46 -3.11 -7.45
N PHE A 41 4.13 -3.20 -7.47
CA PHE A 41 3.27 -2.37 -8.32
C PHE A 41 2.22 -1.66 -7.47
N MET A 42 1.97 -0.40 -7.77
CA MET A 42 0.82 0.35 -7.30
C MET A 42 -0.09 0.71 -8.47
N THR A 43 -1.40 0.62 -8.29
CA THR A 43 -2.41 1.19 -9.20
C THR A 43 -3.13 2.29 -8.44
N PHE A 44 -2.83 3.55 -8.75
CA PHE A 44 -3.46 4.72 -8.13
C PHE A 44 -4.43 5.35 -9.13
N GLU A 45 -5.73 5.34 -8.84
CA GLU A 45 -6.76 5.89 -9.74
C GLU A 45 -6.69 5.34 -11.18
N GLY A 46 -6.28 4.08 -11.33
CA GLY A 46 -6.12 3.42 -12.63
C GLY A 46 -4.74 3.63 -13.30
N LEU A 47 -3.88 4.49 -12.75
CA LEU A 47 -2.49 4.65 -13.21
C LEU A 47 -1.60 3.63 -12.52
N GLN A 48 -0.94 2.77 -13.32
CA GLN A 48 0.00 1.77 -12.81
C GLN A 48 1.41 2.37 -12.66
N ILE A 49 2.02 2.09 -11.51
CA ILE A 49 3.34 2.57 -11.09
C ILE A 49 4.15 1.34 -10.64
N GLN A 50 5.38 1.22 -11.12
CA GLN A 50 6.28 0.11 -10.78
C GLN A 50 7.48 0.59 -9.97
N GLY A 51 7.81 -0.16 -8.93
CA GLY A 51 8.99 0.00 -8.10
C GLY A 51 8.79 0.95 -6.92
N ALA A 52 9.42 0.64 -5.79
CA ALA A 52 9.21 1.34 -4.52
C ALA A 52 9.45 2.85 -4.60
N ILE A 53 10.48 3.30 -5.34
CA ILE A 53 10.83 4.73 -5.45
C ILE A 53 9.68 5.52 -6.08
N LYS A 54 9.15 5.07 -7.22
CA LYS A 54 8.05 5.76 -7.91
C LYS A 54 6.74 5.67 -7.13
N ILE A 55 6.53 4.58 -6.40
CA ILE A 55 5.37 4.44 -5.50
C ILE A 55 5.46 5.50 -4.39
N MET A 56 6.64 5.66 -3.77
CA MET A 56 6.85 6.65 -2.71
C MET A 56 6.63 8.09 -3.18
N GLU A 57 7.02 8.44 -4.41
CA GLU A 57 6.73 9.74 -5.00
C GLU A 57 5.21 10.01 -5.05
N LYS A 58 4.40 8.97 -5.30
CA LYS A 58 2.94 9.10 -5.39
C LYS A 58 2.23 9.14 -4.03
N LEU A 59 2.80 8.52 -2.99
CA LEU A 59 2.21 8.45 -1.63
C LEU A 59 2.40 9.74 -0.82
N THR A 60 2.83 10.83 -1.44
CA THR A 60 2.92 12.13 -0.78
C THR A 60 1.50 12.66 -0.55
N ALA A 61 1.10 12.77 0.72
CA ALA A 61 -0.19 13.34 1.09
C ALA A 61 -0.30 14.80 0.60
N ASP A 62 -1.44 15.15 0.04
CA ASP A 62 -1.85 16.54 -0.22
C ASP A 62 -2.66 17.08 0.96
N GLU A 63 -2.95 18.38 0.93
CA GLU A 63 -3.75 19.07 1.96
C GLU A 63 -5.27 18.98 1.65
N ASP A 64 -5.68 18.02 0.82
CA ASP A 64 -7.07 17.89 0.40
C ASP A 64 -7.95 17.38 1.55
N PRO A 65 -9.26 17.71 1.54
CA PRO A 65 -10.20 17.19 2.52
C PRO A 65 -10.15 15.65 2.59
N PRO A 66 -10.45 15.04 3.75
CA PRO A 66 -10.51 13.59 3.87
C PRO A 66 -11.57 13.01 2.93
N HIS A 67 -11.16 12.09 2.07
CA HIS A 67 -12.05 11.33 1.19
C HIS A 67 -12.11 9.87 1.63
N ALA A 68 -13.29 9.26 1.55
CA ALA A 68 -13.39 7.81 1.66
C ALA A 68 -12.60 7.16 0.51
N PHE A 69 -12.01 6.00 0.74
CA PHE A 69 -11.26 5.26 -0.28
C PHE A 69 -11.38 3.75 -0.03
N SER A 70 -10.98 2.98 -1.04
CA SER A 70 -10.76 1.54 -0.97
C SER A 70 -9.34 1.25 -1.41
N GLN A 71 -8.62 0.45 -0.62
CA GLN A 71 -7.27 0.02 -0.95
C GLN A 71 -7.14 -1.49 -0.76
N ILE A 72 -6.50 -2.15 -1.72
CA ILE A 72 -6.29 -3.59 -1.73
C ILE A 72 -4.78 -3.86 -1.75
N PHE A 73 -4.33 -4.73 -0.84
CA PHE A 73 -2.94 -5.18 -0.77
C PHE A 73 -2.82 -6.67 -1.10
N VAL A 74 -1.89 -7.00 -1.99
CA VAL A 74 -1.44 -8.37 -2.23
C VAL A 74 -0.07 -8.53 -1.62
N LEU A 75 0.03 -9.31 -0.55
CA LEU A 75 1.28 -9.54 0.16
C LEU A 75 2.00 -10.77 -0.38
N LYS A 76 3.31 -10.67 -0.57
CA LYS A 76 4.19 -11.81 -0.89
C LYS A 76 5.16 -12.07 0.27
N PRO A 77 5.45 -13.33 0.59
CA PRO A 77 6.49 -13.65 1.56
C PRO A 77 7.88 -13.26 1.04
N LEU A 78 8.72 -12.78 1.94
CA LEU A 78 10.15 -12.51 1.76
C LEU A 78 10.91 -13.04 2.98
N GLY A 79 11.37 -14.28 2.90
CA GLY A 79 11.96 -14.97 4.05
C GLY A 79 10.95 -15.06 5.21
N ASN A 80 11.27 -14.41 6.32
CA ASN A 80 10.42 -14.38 7.54
C ASN A 80 9.46 -13.18 7.59
N SER A 81 9.46 -12.31 6.57
CA SER A 81 8.58 -11.15 6.50
C SER A 81 7.67 -11.21 5.25
N PHE A 82 6.85 -10.18 5.09
CA PHE A 82 6.00 -9.97 3.92
C PHE A 82 6.24 -8.58 3.38
N PHE A 83 6.13 -8.44 2.05
CA PHE A 83 6.12 -7.14 1.38
C PHE A 83 4.86 -7.01 0.52
N CYS A 84 4.47 -5.78 0.22
CA CYS A 84 3.37 -5.48 -0.68
C CYS A 84 3.80 -5.64 -2.14
N GLN A 85 3.29 -6.66 -2.80
CA GLN A 85 3.54 -6.94 -4.21
C GLN A 85 2.60 -6.15 -5.12
N HIS A 86 1.32 -6.04 -4.76
CA HIS A 86 0.36 -5.18 -5.45
C HIS A 86 -0.40 -4.32 -4.46
N ASP A 87 -0.45 -3.04 -4.74
CA ASP A 87 -1.23 -2.03 -4.04
C ASP A 87 -2.22 -1.41 -5.03
N ILE A 88 -3.50 -1.41 -4.72
CA ILE A 88 -4.53 -0.87 -5.61
C ILE A 88 -5.36 0.10 -4.80
N PHE A 89 -5.29 1.38 -5.13
CA PHE A 89 -5.97 2.47 -4.45
C PHE A 89 -7.02 3.12 -5.36
N ARG A 90 -8.22 3.31 -4.81
CA ARG A 90 -9.34 4.04 -5.41
C ARG A 90 -10.02 4.91 -4.38
N LEU A 91 -10.21 6.18 -4.68
CA LEU A 91 -11.09 7.08 -3.96
C LEU A 91 -12.53 6.59 -4.10
N GLY A 92 -13.27 6.67 -3.00
CA GLY A 92 -14.70 6.36 -2.91
C GLY A 92 -15.57 7.52 -3.37
N ILE A 93 -15.05 8.39 -4.23
CA ILE A 93 -15.85 9.40 -4.90
C ILE A 93 -16.56 8.73 -6.08
N HIS A 94 -17.86 8.96 -6.21
CA HIS A 94 -18.58 8.54 -7.40
C HIS A 94 -18.09 9.41 -8.56
N ASP A 95 -17.63 8.76 -9.63
CA ASP A 95 -17.42 9.39 -10.91
C ASP A 95 -18.77 9.97 -11.35
N SER A 96 -19.00 11.25 -11.10
CA SER A 96 -20.16 11.98 -11.64
C SER A 96 -19.85 12.41 -13.06
N ALA A 97 -19.44 11.44 -13.88
CA ALA A 97 -19.35 11.57 -15.33
C ALA A 97 -20.75 11.36 -15.94
#